data_AF-A0A8S3W0P4-F1
#
_entry.id   AF-A0A8S3W0P4-F1
#
_cell.length_a   1.000
_cell.length_b   1.000
_cell.length_c   1.000
_cell.angle_alpha   90.00
_cell.angle_beta   90.00
_cell.angle_gamma   90.00
#
_symmetry.space_group_name_H-M   'P 1'
#
loop_
_entity.id
_entity.type
_entity.pdbx_description
1 polymer ?
#
loop_
_entity_poly.entity_id
_entity_poly.type
_entity_poly.pdbx_seq_one_letter_code
_entity_poly.pdbx_strand_id
1 'polypeptide(L)'
;MNMAAEVGTSPSTVAQLQSVQKAMAMPTVEAAVGQVNAFYNRVKGAHSLLEWALSTAEASVSFAAATAAPYVASPLAAGDAKMAAAIDELGRRVPLVNEQPKVIVETTKQAVLSRLSPHVNKVYVARAAAGQRVQSLKDLSWAKANALLSTAYGQKAIHGVDMGATYAMKFLDQYLPPVEPQEQNGEIVPASNDPALHTVQTVGRLSSVAARRVWANLASKINELRKSGMELDVRRYITALLAAVHLAKVTNEQHEKEKPRERNPAEPAPNANQAPAGTPPVISDNCQQSEVHTRREIQQT
;
A
#
# COMPACT_ATOMS: atom_id res chain seq x y z
N MET A 1 17.65 30.43 70.39
CA MET A 1 18.75 30.22 69.42
C MET A 1 18.53 28.88 68.74
N ASN A 2 18.08 28.90 67.49
CA ASN A 2 18.55 28.04 66.39
C ASN A 2 17.80 28.44 65.12
N MET A 3 18.59 28.67 64.07
CA MET A 3 18.29 29.42 62.87
C MET A 3 17.36 28.66 61.92
N ALA A 4 16.34 29.35 61.43
CA ALA A 4 15.65 29.01 60.20
C ALA A 4 16.53 29.45 59.02
N ALA A 5 17.01 28.51 58.22
CA ALA A 5 17.56 28.79 56.90
C ALA A 5 16.40 28.76 55.90
N GLU A 6 15.69 29.88 55.79
CA GLU A 6 14.86 30.15 54.61
C GLU A 6 15.81 30.33 53.41
N VAL A 7 15.95 29.27 52.61
CA VAL A 7 16.53 29.36 51.27
C VAL A 7 15.46 29.96 50.37
N GLY A 8 15.33 31.29 50.43
CA GLY A 8 14.67 32.06 49.38
C GLY A 8 15.49 31.93 48.10
N THR A 9 15.07 31.05 47.19
CA THR A 9 15.55 31.03 45.80
C THR A 9 15.11 32.31 45.10
N SER A 10 15.98 33.31 45.14
CA SER A 10 15.92 34.52 44.34
C SER A 10 16.14 34.18 42.85
N PRO A 11 15.24 34.55 41.93
CA PRO A 11 15.40 34.31 40.50
C PRO A 11 16.30 35.36 39.80
N SER A 12 17.39 35.80 40.43
CA SER A 12 18.13 37.01 40.00
C SER A 12 19.59 36.78 39.55
N THR A 13 19.95 35.60 39.03
CA THR A 13 21.35 35.32 38.59
C THR A 13 21.52 34.74 37.19
N VAL A 14 20.49 34.82 36.36
CA VAL A 14 20.68 34.91 34.91
C VAL A 14 20.11 36.25 34.49
N ALA A 15 20.94 37.10 33.88
CA ALA A 15 20.46 38.29 33.19
C ALA A 15 19.17 37.92 32.44
N GLN A 16 18.07 38.64 32.65
CA GLN A 16 16.75 38.31 32.11
C GLN A 16 16.83 38.22 30.58
N LEU A 17 17.08 37.01 30.08
CA LEU A 17 17.11 36.70 28.67
C LEU A 17 15.66 36.65 28.19
N GLN A 18 15.23 37.70 27.50
CA GLN A 18 13.87 37.81 26.98
C GLN A 18 13.57 36.68 25.99
N SER A 19 14.58 36.14 25.29
CA SER A 19 14.39 34.99 24.41
C SER A 19 14.05 33.71 25.18
N VAL A 20 14.69 33.48 26.34
CA VAL A 20 14.42 32.30 27.18
C VAL A 20 13.05 32.43 27.83
N GLN A 21 12.67 33.62 28.29
CA GLN A 21 11.35 33.86 28.86
C GLN A 21 10.23 33.67 27.81
N LYS A 22 10.45 34.14 26.58
CA LYS A 22 9.52 33.92 25.46
C LYS A 22 9.48 32.46 25.00
N ALA A 23 10.62 31.77 24.97
CA ALA A 23 10.68 30.36 24.64
C ALA A 23 9.95 29.51 25.68
N MET A 24 10.12 29.81 26.97
CA MET A 24 9.41 29.16 28.07
C MET A 24 7.90 29.44 28.06
N ALA A 25 7.48 30.59 27.51
CA ALA A 25 6.06 30.91 27.32
C ALA A 25 5.39 30.10 26.18
N MET A 26 6.17 29.35 25.38
CA MET A 26 5.61 28.40 24.42
C MET A 26 5.11 27.15 25.17
N PRO A 27 3.83 26.76 25.04
CA PRO A 27 3.25 25.64 25.80
C PRO A 27 4.01 24.31 25.62
N THR A 28 4.60 24.10 24.44
CA THR A 28 5.38 22.91 24.12
C THR A 28 6.71 22.85 24.88
N VAL A 29 7.37 24.00 25.03
CA VAL A 29 8.64 24.12 25.74
C VAL A 29 8.41 24.03 27.24
N GLU A 30 7.36 24.69 27.75
CA GLU A 30 6.95 24.57 29.15
C GLU A 30 6.66 23.11 29.54
N ALA A 31 5.91 22.38 28.72
CA ALA A 31 5.62 20.97 28.95
C ALA A 31 6.89 20.09 28.92
N ALA A 32 7.81 20.34 27.99
CA ALA A 32 9.07 19.61 27.89
C ALA A 32 9.99 19.87 29.09
N VAL A 33 10.14 21.14 29.50
CA VAL A 33 10.95 21.51 30.67
C VAL A 33 10.33 20.96 31.95
N GLY A 34 9.00 20.98 32.09
CA GLY A 34 8.30 20.35 33.20
C GLY A 34 8.55 18.85 33.30
N GLN A 35 8.55 18.12 32.18
CA GLN A 35 8.85 16.68 32.15
C GLN A 35 10.30 16.38 32.54
N VAL A 36 11.26 17.15 32.04
CA VAL A 36 12.68 16.99 32.39
C VAL A 36 12.90 17.31 33.86
N ASN A 37 12.30 18.37 34.39
CA ASN A 37 12.39 18.73 35.80
C ASN A 37 11.76 17.66 36.71
N ALA A 38 10.62 17.10 36.33
CA ALA A 38 9.98 16.01 37.07
C ALA A 38 10.84 14.73 37.08
N PHE A 39 11.45 14.39 35.95
CA PHE A 39 12.37 13.24 35.87
C PHE A 39 13.64 13.48 36.68
N TYR A 40 14.21 14.67 36.56
CA TYR A 40 15.40 15.10 37.30
C TYR A 40 15.17 15.02 38.81
N ASN A 41 14.08 15.59 39.32
CA ASN A 41 13.72 15.51 40.74
C ASN A 41 13.46 14.07 41.21
N ARG A 42 12.93 13.22 40.33
CA ARG A 42 12.72 11.79 40.62
C ARG A 42 14.04 11.03 40.76
N VAL A 43 15.03 11.34 39.92
CA VAL A 43 16.37 10.73 39.98
C VAL A 43 17.15 11.26 41.18
N LYS A 44 17.09 12.58 41.43
CA LYS A 44 17.73 13.23 42.58
C LYS A 44 17.19 12.69 43.91
N GLY A 45 15.87 12.50 44.02
CA GLY A 45 15.22 11.98 45.24
C GLY A 45 15.27 10.47 45.44
N ALA A 46 15.86 9.70 44.51
CA ALA A 46 15.91 8.24 44.62
C ALA A 46 16.98 7.73 45.61
N HIS A 47 18.10 8.46 45.76
CA HIS A 47 19.19 8.11 46.66
C HIS A 47 19.83 9.35 47.29
N SER A 48 20.08 9.32 48.60
CA SER A 48 20.67 10.44 49.37
C SER A 48 22.09 10.85 48.90
N LEU A 49 22.87 9.91 48.37
CA LEU A 49 24.18 10.19 47.77
C LEU A 49 24.06 10.96 46.44
N LEU A 50 23.06 10.63 45.61
CA LEU A 50 22.79 11.35 44.36
C LEU A 50 22.24 12.74 44.67
N GLU A 51 21.34 12.87 45.64
CA GLU A 51 20.86 14.16 46.11
C GLU A 51 22.00 15.08 46.53
N TRP A 52 22.94 14.58 47.35
CA TRP A 52 24.11 15.35 47.77
C TRP A 52 25.03 15.73 46.60
N ALA A 53 25.36 14.77 45.73
CA ALA A 53 26.27 15.02 44.59
C ALA A 53 25.66 16.01 43.58
N LEU A 54 24.39 15.82 43.21
CA LEU A 54 23.67 16.69 42.29
C LEU A 54 23.39 18.07 42.90
N SER A 55 23.04 18.12 44.19
CA SER A 55 22.87 19.41 44.89
C SER A 55 24.18 20.17 45.03
N THR A 56 25.31 19.48 45.22
CA THR A 56 26.63 20.11 45.26
C THR A 56 27.05 20.58 43.86
N ALA A 57 26.74 19.80 42.82
CA ALA A 57 26.95 20.20 41.43
C ALA A 57 26.11 21.43 41.05
N GLU A 58 24.81 21.43 41.37
CA GLU A 58 23.91 22.58 41.20
C GLU A 58 24.48 23.81 41.92
N ALA A 59 24.89 23.67 43.18
CA ALA A 59 25.47 24.77 43.93
C ALA A 59 26.76 25.31 43.29
N SER A 60 27.62 24.41 42.77
CA SER A 60 28.86 24.80 42.07
C SER A 60 28.56 25.54 40.75
N VAL A 61 27.53 25.12 40.01
CA VAL A 61 27.09 25.76 38.78
C VAL A 61 26.43 27.11 39.07
N SER A 62 25.57 27.20 40.08
CA SER A 62 24.95 28.47 40.51
C SER A 62 26.01 29.47 40.99
N PHE A 63 27.04 29.01 41.70
CA PHE A 63 28.15 29.85 42.16
C PHE A 63 29.05 30.33 41.01
N ALA A 64 29.41 29.42 40.09
CA ALA A 64 30.16 29.76 38.89
C ALA A 64 29.37 30.73 37.99
N ALA A 65 28.06 30.52 37.84
CA ALA A 65 27.17 31.41 37.10
C ALA A 65 27.09 32.80 37.74
N ALA A 66 26.97 32.89 39.07
CA ALA A 66 26.97 34.16 39.78
C ALA A 66 28.29 34.93 39.63
N THR A 67 29.42 34.23 39.58
CA THR A 67 30.76 34.83 39.41
C THR A 67 31.03 35.24 37.96
N ALA A 68 30.51 34.48 36.98
CA ALA A 68 30.65 34.78 35.56
C ALA A 68 29.66 35.87 35.07
N ALA A 69 28.52 36.05 35.75
CA ALA A 69 27.46 36.98 35.37
C ALA A 69 27.93 38.36 34.87
N PRO A 70 28.82 39.10 35.57
CA PRO A 70 29.22 40.44 35.13
C PRO A 70 30.06 40.45 33.84
N TYR A 71 30.72 39.36 33.49
CA TYR A 71 31.62 39.28 32.32
C TYR A 71 30.90 38.84 31.03
N VAL A 72 29.85 38.04 31.16
CA VAL A 72 29.08 37.53 30.01
C VAL A 72 27.76 38.27 29.75
N ALA A 73 27.27 39.09 30.69
CA ALA A 73 25.98 39.77 30.55
C ALA A 73 25.86 40.66 29.30
N SER A 74 26.91 41.40 28.92
CA SER A 74 26.88 42.33 27.78
C SER A 74 26.79 41.64 26.40
N PRO A 75 27.69 40.69 26.05
CA PRO A 75 27.57 39.97 24.77
C PRO A 75 26.34 39.04 24.72
N LEU A 76 25.92 38.49 25.86
CA LEU A 76 24.76 37.62 25.95
C LEU A 76 23.45 38.37 25.71
N ALA A 77 23.32 39.61 26.22
CA ALA A 77 22.15 40.46 25.96
C ALA A 77 22.00 40.83 24.46
N ALA A 78 23.11 41.06 23.76
CA ALA A 78 23.08 41.34 22.33
C ALA A 78 22.68 40.12 21.48
N GLY A 79 23.09 38.91 21.90
CA GLY A 79 22.64 37.66 21.28
C GLY A 79 21.17 37.35 21.59
N ASP A 80 20.75 37.59 22.83
CA ASP A 80 19.38 37.38 23.30
C ASP A 80 18.37 38.24 22.55
N ALA A 81 18.69 39.52 22.28
CA ALA A 81 17.84 40.39 21.49
C ALA A 81 17.61 39.85 20.07
N LYS A 82 18.63 39.24 19.45
CA LYS A 82 18.50 38.61 18.12
C LYS A 82 17.67 37.32 18.18
N MET A 83 17.83 36.53 19.23
CA MET A 83 17.08 35.29 19.42
C MET A 83 15.61 35.58 19.74
N ALA A 84 15.33 36.61 20.54
CA ALA A 84 13.97 37.07 20.82
C ALA A 84 13.27 37.58 19.54
N ALA A 85 13.97 38.33 18.70
CA ALA A 85 13.46 38.75 17.39
C ALA A 85 13.22 37.56 16.43
N ALA A 86 14.10 36.54 16.47
CA ALA A 86 13.92 35.32 15.69
C ALA A 86 12.71 34.51 16.15
N ILE A 87 12.44 34.46 17.46
CA ILE A 87 11.26 33.82 18.04
C ILE A 87 9.98 34.58 17.64
N ASP A 88 10.01 35.91 17.63
CA ASP A 88 8.86 36.72 17.18
C ASP A 88 8.56 36.51 15.68
N GLU A 89 9.60 36.45 14.83
CA GLU A 89 9.43 36.15 13.40
C GLU A 89 8.95 34.70 13.17
N LEU A 90 9.39 33.76 14.00
CA LEU A 90 8.89 32.38 13.99
C LEU A 90 7.40 32.31 14.35
N GLY A 91 6.98 33.06 15.38
CA GLY A 91 5.56 33.16 15.77
C GLY A 91 4.69 33.76 14.66
N ARG A 92 5.21 34.72 13.90
CA ARG A 92 4.51 35.31 12.74
C ARG A 92 4.41 34.35 11.55
N ARG A 93 5.46 33.56 11.28
CA ARG A 93 5.50 32.64 10.14
C ARG A 93 4.80 31.31 10.41
N VAL A 94 4.75 30.88 11.66
CA VAL A 94 4.17 29.59 12.07
C VAL A 94 3.25 29.81 13.28
N PRO A 95 2.05 30.38 13.09
CA PRO A 95 1.07 30.58 14.17
C PRO A 95 0.62 29.26 14.82
N LEU A 96 0.85 28.13 14.13
CA LEU A 96 0.65 26.76 14.63
C LEU A 96 1.45 26.44 15.91
N VAL A 97 2.55 27.15 16.17
CA VAL A 97 3.42 26.95 17.35
C VAL A 97 2.89 27.67 18.59
N ASN A 98 2.08 28.73 18.41
CA ASN A 98 1.53 29.53 19.52
C ASN A 98 0.14 29.07 19.99
N GLU A 99 -0.61 28.34 19.17
CA GLU A 99 -1.96 27.90 19.54
C GLU A 99 -1.99 26.52 20.22
N GLN A 100 -2.93 26.34 21.15
CA GLN A 100 -3.09 25.07 21.83
C GLN A 100 -3.52 23.96 20.85
N PRO A 101 -2.89 22.76 20.89
CA PRO A 101 -3.14 21.68 19.93
C PRO A 101 -4.61 21.29 19.75
N LYS A 102 -5.44 21.48 20.78
CA LYS A 102 -6.87 21.11 20.78
C LYS A 102 -7.73 22.05 19.92
N VAL A 103 -7.40 23.35 19.86
CA VAL A 103 -8.17 24.35 19.10
C VAL A 103 -7.86 24.25 17.61
N ILE A 104 -6.62 23.90 17.26
CA ILE A 104 -6.15 23.71 15.87
C ILE A 104 -6.89 22.54 15.20
N VAL A 105 -7.08 21.43 15.92
CA VAL A 105 -7.76 20.24 15.37
C VAL A 105 -9.24 20.53 15.09
N GLU A 106 -9.93 21.20 16.01
CA GLU A 106 -11.36 21.51 15.84
C GLU A 106 -11.60 22.59 14.77
N THR A 107 -10.76 23.63 14.71
CA THR A 107 -10.84 24.65 13.65
C THR A 107 -10.55 24.06 12.27
N THR A 108 -9.56 23.17 12.18
CA THR A 108 -9.23 22.48 10.91
C THR A 108 -10.36 21.54 10.49
N LYS A 109 -10.92 20.75 11.42
CA LYS A 109 -12.10 19.90 11.13
C LYS A 109 -13.27 20.73 10.63
N GLN A 110 -13.58 21.85 11.28
CA GLN A 110 -14.68 22.73 10.88
C GLN A 110 -14.44 23.38 9.51
N ALA A 111 -13.19 23.77 9.19
CA ALA A 111 -12.81 24.30 7.89
C ALA A 111 -12.91 23.25 6.77
N VAL A 112 -12.53 22.00 7.05
CA VAL A 112 -12.67 20.89 6.09
C VAL A 112 -14.14 20.52 5.89
N LEU A 113 -14.92 20.41 6.97
CA LEU A 113 -16.35 20.12 6.91
C LEU A 113 -17.12 21.19 6.15
N SER A 114 -16.82 22.48 6.37
CA SER A 114 -17.48 23.58 5.66
C SER A 114 -17.16 23.61 4.15
N ARG A 115 -15.95 23.19 3.74
CA ARG A 115 -15.60 23.09 2.32
C ARG A 115 -16.16 21.85 1.64
N LEU A 116 -16.20 20.72 2.35
CA LEU A 116 -16.61 19.43 1.79
C LEU A 116 -18.13 19.24 1.79
N SER A 117 -18.83 19.70 2.83
CA SER A 117 -20.29 19.61 2.97
C SER A 117 -21.08 20.08 1.73
N PRO A 118 -20.81 21.26 1.14
CA PRO A 118 -21.55 21.71 -0.04
C PRO A 118 -21.30 20.86 -1.28
N HIS A 119 -20.11 20.24 -1.42
CA HIS A 119 -19.79 19.37 -2.55
C HIS A 119 -20.47 18.01 -2.41
N VAL A 120 -20.44 17.42 -1.22
CA VAL A 120 -21.12 16.16 -0.93
C VAL A 120 -22.64 16.31 -1.05
N ASN A 121 -23.20 17.42 -0.56
CA ASN A 121 -24.64 17.67 -0.69
C ASN A 121 -25.06 17.84 -2.16
N LYS A 122 -24.26 18.56 -2.98
CA LYS A 122 -24.52 18.67 -4.43
C LYS A 122 -24.50 17.31 -5.13
N VAL A 123 -23.52 16.45 -4.80
CA VAL A 123 -23.43 15.10 -5.38
C VAL A 123 -24.60 14.22 -4.89
N TYR A 124 -24.97 14.31 -3.62
CA TYR A 124 -26.10 13.57 -3.07
C TYR A 124 -27.42 13.97 -3.73
N VAL A 125 -27.68 15.27 -3.86
CA VAL A 125 -28.87 15.80 -4.55
C VAL A 125 -28.85 15.45 -6.03
N ALA A 126 -27.70 15.57 -6.71
CA ALA A 126 -27.57 15.19 -8.12
C ALA A 126 -27.80 13.70 -8.32
N ARG A 127 -27.27 12.84 -7.45
CA ARG A 127 -27.50 11.39 -7.47
C ARG A 127 -28.95 11.05 -7.20
N ALA A 128 -29.59 11.72 -6.23
CA ALA A 128 -31.01 11.53 -5.95
C ALA A 128 -31.87 11.94 -7.16
N ALA A 129 -31.61 13.10 -7.74
CA ALA A 129 -32.33 13.59 -8.92
C ALA A 129 -32.07 12.72 -10.17
N ALA A 130 -30.85 12.20 -10.34
CA ALA A 130 -30.52 11.25 -11.41
C ALA A 130 -31.23 9.90 -11.16
N GLY A 131 -31.20 9.40 -9.93
CA GLY A 131 -31.89 8.17 -9.54
C GLY A 131 -33.39 8.24 -9.78
N GLN A 132 -34.03 9.36 -9.41
CA GLN A 132 -35.46 9.59 -9.68
C GLN A 132 -35.78 9.62 -11.18
N ARG A 133 -34.92 10.25 -12.00
CA ARG A 133 -35.10 10.26 -13.47
C ARG A 133 -34.91 8.88 -14.10
N VAL A 134 -33.93 8.11 -13.64
CA VAL A 134 -33.71 6.74 -14.13
C VAL A 134 -34.88 5.85 -13.73
N GLN A 135 -35.39 6.01 -12.50
CA GLN A 135 -36.51 5.22 -12.03
C GLN A 135 -37.81 5.54 -12.80
N SER A 136 -38.12 6.83 -13.02
CA SER A 136 -39.28 7.22 -13.81
C SER A 136 -39.18 6.78 -15.28
N LEU A 137 -37.98 6.84 -15.88
CA LEU A 137 -37.73 6.31 -17.23
C LEU A 137 -37.87 4.80 -17.27
N LYS A 138 -37.39 4.08 -16.24
CA LYS A 138 -37.56 2.63 -16.12
C LYS A 138 -39.04 2.27 -16.07
N ASP A 139 -39.82 2.95 -15.23
CA ASP A 139 -41.25 2.65 -15.07
C ASP A 139 -42.04 2.98 -16.35
N LEU A 140 -41.76 4.11 -17.00
CA LEU A 140 -42.37 4.47 -18.30
C LEU A 140 -41.98 3.49 -19.40
N SER A 141 -40.69 3.14 -19.48
CA SER A 141 -40.20 2.18 -20.46
C SER A 141 -40.81 0.79 -20.23
N TRP A 142 -40.98 0.38 -18.98
CA TRP A 142 -41.61 -0.89 -18.61
C TRP A 142 -43.07 -0.92 -18.99
N ALA A 143 -43.83 0.13 -18.66
CA ALA A 143 -45.23 0.25 -19.02
C ALA A 143 -45.43 0.23 -20.55
N LYS A 144 -44.59 0.95 -21.30
CA LYS A 144 -44.66 0.98 -22.77
C LYS A 144 -44.27 -0.36 -23.39
N ALA A 145 -43.23 -1.01 -22.87
CA ALA A 145 -42.84 -2.35 -23.32
C ALA A 145 -43.96 -3.36 -23.06
N ASN A 146 -44.58 -3.32 -21.87
CA ASN A 146 -45.67 -4.22 -21.53
C ASN A 146 -46.89 -4.00 -22.45
N ALA A 147 -47.22 -2.74 -22.76
CA ALA A 147 -48.29 -2.41 -23.70
C ALA A 147 -48.02 -2.93 -25.11
N LEU A 148 -46.79 -2.77 -25.64
CA LEU A 148 -46.43 -3.26 -26.97
C LEU A 148 -46.38 -4.79 -27.03
N LEU A 149 -45.84 -5.42 -26.00
CA LEU A 149 -45.72 -6.87 -25.90
C LEU A 149 -47.07 -7.56 -25.67
N SER A 150 -48.05 -6.84 -25.12
CA SER A 150 -49.44 -7.30 -24.99
C SER A 150 -50.21 -7.30 -26.31
N THR A 151 -49.70 -6.65 -27.37
CA THR A 151 -50.35 -6.67 -28.69
C THR A 151 -50.23 -8.06 -29.34
N ALA A 152 -51.10 -8.36 -30.31
CA ALA A 152 -51.07 -9.64 -31.03
C ALA A 152 -49.72 -9.94 -31.70
N TYR A 153 -49.03 -8.92 -32.23
CA TYR A 153 -47.69 -9.07 -32.79
C TYR A 153 -46.63 -9.21 -31.70
N GLY A 154 -46.77 -8.48 -30.59
CA GLY A 154 -45.91 -8.59 -29.41
C GLY A 154 -45.91 -10.01 -28.82
N GLN A 155 -47.08 -10.61 -28.66
CA GLN A 155 -47.22 -11.98 -28.15
C GLN A 155 -46.57 -13.02 -29.08
N LYS A 156 -46.70 -12.83 -30.40
CA LYS A 156 -46.00 -13.68 -31.38
C LYS A 156 -44.48 -13.55 -31.28
N ALA A 157 -43.99 -12.34 -31.03
CA ALA A 157 -42.56 -12.09 -30.83
C ALA A 157 -42.03 -12.76 -29.55
N ILE A 158 -42.79 -12.70 -28.45
CA ILE A 158 -42.45 -13.38 -27.18
C ILE A 158 -42.33 -14.88 -27.39
N HIS A 159 -43.33 -15.50 -28.03
CA HIS A 159 -43.27 -16.92 -28.35
C HIS A 159 -42.05 -17.26 -29.24
N GLY A 160 -41.69 -16.38 -30.17
CA GLY A 160 -40.46 -16.51 -30.96
C GLY A 160 -39.19 -16.52 -30.10
N VAL A 161 -39.13 -15.65 -29.08
CA VAL A 161 -38.02 -15.63 -28.11
C VAL A 161 -37.99 -16.90 -27.28
N ASP A 162 -39.14 -17.39 -26.80
CA ASP A 162 -39.20 -18.61 -25.99
C ASP A 162 -38.79 -19.87 -26.78
N MET A 163 -39.24 -19.97 -28.03
CA MET A 163 -38.84 -21.05 -28.93
C MET A 163 -37.35 -20.95 -29.26
N GLY A 164 -36.85 -19.74 -29.55
CA GLY A 164 -35.45 -19.48 -29.80
C GLY A 164 -34.56 -19.82 -28.61
N ALA A 165 -34.97 -19.45 -27.39
CA ALA A 165 -34.28 -19.79 -26.16
C ALA A 165 -34.27 -21.30 -25.91
N THR A 166 -35.39 -21.99 -26.16
CA THR A 166 -35.48 -23.44 -26.05
C THR A 166 -34.56 -24.14 -27.05
N TYR A 167 -34.51 -23.66 -28.29
CA TYR A 167 -33.62 -24.19 -29.32
C TYR A 167 -32.14 -23.92 -29.00
N ALA A 168 -31.81 -22.72 -28.54
CA ALA A 168 -30.47 -22.37 -28.08
C ALA A 168 -30.03 -23.23 -26.90
N MET A 169 -30.92 -23.55 -25.96
CA MET A 169 -30.62 -24.48 -24.86
C MET A 169 -30.24 -25.87 -25.39
N LYS A 170 -30.94 -26.39 -26.40
CA LYS A 170 -30.56 -27.68 -27.04
C LYS A 170 -29.16 -27.64 -27.66
N PHE A 171 -28.78 -26.54 -28.30
CA PHE A 171 -27.41 -26.39 -28.81
C PHE A 171 -26.38 -26.29 -27.69
N LEU A 172 -26.70 -25.56 -26.62
CA LEU A 172 -25.84 -25.51 -25.44
C LEU A 172 -25.71 -26.89 -24.79
N ASP A 173 -26.76 -27.71 -24.78
CA ASP A 173 -26.69 -29.10 -24.29
C ASP A 173 -25.79 -29.97 -25.17
N GLN A 174 -25.84 -29.80 -26.50
CA GLN A 174 -25.04 -30.56 -27.46
C GLN A 174 -23.54 -30.23 -27.38
N TYR A 175 -23.17 -28.96 -27.26
CA TYR A 175 -21.77 -28.52 -27.33
C TYR A 175 -21.14 -28.24 -25.95
N LEU A 176 -21.95 -27.94 -24.94
CA LEU A 176 -21.50 -27.57 -23.60
C LEU A 176 -22.29 -28.34 -22.53
N PRO A 177 -22.01 -29.64 -22.37
CA PRO A 177 -22.74 -30.48 -21.43
C PRO A 177 -22.64 -29.92 -20.00
N PRO A 178 -23.69 -30.09 -19.19
CA PRO A 178 -23.68 -29.67 -17.80
C PRO A 178 -22.69 -30.55 -17.01
N VAL A 179 -21.66 -29.92 -16.45
CA VAL A 179 -20.63 -30.59 -15.62
C VAL A 179 -21.13 -30.84 -14.19
N GLU A 180 -22.14 -30.10 -13.73
CA GLU A 180 -22.75 -30.20 -12.40
C GLU A 180 -24.28 -30.29 -12.49
N PRO A 181 -24.96 -30.97 -11.55
CA PRO A 181 -26.42 -30.97 -11.49
C PRO A 181 -26.92 -29.55 -11.20
N GLN A 182 -27.47 -28.90 -12.22
CA GLN A 182 -27.99 -27.54 -12.10
C GLN A 182 -29.36 -27.55 -11.44
N GLU A 183 -29.49 -26.91 -10.28
CA GLU A 183 -30.77 -26.42 -9.80
C GLU A 183 -31.24 -25.31 -10.75
N GLN A 184 -32.30 -25.59 -11.50
CA GLN A 184 -33.01 -24.60 -12.31
C GLN A 184 -33.81 -23.67 -11.40
N ASN A 185 -33.12 -22.93 -10.52
CA ASN A 185 -33.78 -22.15 -9.50
C ASN A 185 -34.12 -20.76 -10.07
N GLY A 186 -35.35 -20.65 -10.55
CA GLY A 186 -35.93 -19.44 -11.11
C GLY A 186 -37.22 -19.79 -11.82
N GLU A 187 -38.32 -19.83 -11.07
CA GLU A 187 -39.67 -19.93 -11.62
C GLU A 187 -39.85 -18.76 -12.60
N ILE A 188 -40.01 -19.11 -13.88
CA ILE A 188 -40.26 -18.13 -14.93
C ILE A 188 -41.66 -17.57 -14.67
N VAL A 189 -41.78 -16.26 -14.48
CA VAL A 189 -43.09 -15.62 -14.30
C VAL A 189 -43.92 -15.86 -15.55
N PRO A 190 -45.14 -16.40 -15.46
CA PRO A 190 -45.93 -16.69 -16.66
C PRO A 190 -46.11 -15.43 -17.51
N ALA A 191 -45.94 -15.57 -18.83
CA ALA A 191 -46.08 -14.49 -19.81
C ALA A 191 -47.42 -13.72 -19.73
N SER A 192 -48.40 -14.27 -19.03
CA SER A 192 -49.72 -13.68 -18.77
C SER A 192 -49.71 -12.53 -17.76
N ASN A 193 -48.78 -12.50 -16.80
CA ASN A 193 -48.77 -11.46 -15.76
C ASN A 193 -47.90 -10.27 -16.18
N ASP A 194 -46.69 -10.53 -16.68
CA ASP A 194 -45.78 -9.50 -17.18
C ASP A 194 -44.98 -10.00 -18.41
N PRO A 195 -45.50 -9.78 -19.62
CA PRO A 195 -44.83 -10.10 -20.89
C PRO A 195 -43.38 -9.60 -21.01
N ALA A 196 -43.13 -8.38 -20.52
CA ALA A 196 -41.78 -7.79 -20.52
C ALA A 196 -40.83 -8.51 -19.54
N LEU A 197 -41.32 -8.85 -18.34
CA LEU A 197 -40.54 -9.57 -17.35
C LEU A 197 -40.18 -10.97 -17.83
N HIS A 198 -41.17 -11.66 -18.42
CA HIS A 198 -40.99 -12.99 -18.98
C HIS A 198 -39.86 -13.03 -20.01
N THR A 199 -39.90 -12.11 -20.97
CA THR A 199 -38.87 -12.02 -22.03
C THR A 199 -37.48 -11.76 -21.44
N VAL A 200 -37.38 -10.83 -20.49
CA VAL A 200 -36.11 -10.49 -19.82
C VAL A 200 -35.59 -11.67 -19.00
N GLN A 201 -36.47 -12.39 -18.29
CA GLN A 201 -36.11 -13.57 -17.51
C GLN A 201 -35.67 -14.73 -18.41
N THR A 202 -36.38 -14.99 -19.53
CA THR A 202 -36.00 -16.05 -20.48
C THR A 202 -34.62 -15.82 -21.07
N VAL A 203 -34.35 -14.60 -21.56
CA VAL A 203 -33.04 -14.23 -22.12
C VAL A 203 -31.95 -14.20 -21.03
N GLY A 204 -32.26 -13.66 -19.86
CA GLY A 204 -31.35 -13.62 -18.71
C GLY A 204 -30.97 -15.02 -18.23
N ARG A 205 -31.94 -15.94 -18.16
CA ARG A 205 -31.70 -17.34 -17.82
C ARG A 205 -30.81 -18.01 -18.86
N LEU A 206 -31.11 -17.86 -20.15
CA LEU A 206 -30.29 -18.42 -21.23
C LEU A 206 -28.84 -17.92 -21.13
N SER A 207 -28.64 -16.61 -20.95
CA SER A 207 -27.32 -16.01 -20.82
C SER A 207 -26.57 -16.54 -19.60
N SER A 208 -27.21 -16.59 -18.43
CA SER A 208 -26.59 -17.09 -17.21
C SER A 208 -26.22 -18.57 -17.30
N VAL A 209 -27.08 -19.39 -17.91
CA VAL A 209 -26.82 -20.83 -18.13
C VAL A 209 -25.68 -21.00 -19.13
N ALA A 210 -25.68 -20.27 -20.24
CA ALA A 210 -24.61 -20.29 -21.22
C ALA A 210 -23.27 -19.88 -20.59
N ALA A 211 -23.23 -18.74 -19.90
CA ALA A 211 -22.01 -18.24 -19.26
C ALA A 211 -21.44 -19.24 -18.24
N ARG A 212 -22.30 -19.80 -17.37
CA ARG A 212 -21.87 -20.79 -16.37
C ARG A 212 -21.36 -22.07 -17.03
N ARG A 213 -22.04 -22.58 -18.06
CA ARG A 213 -21.63 -23.80 -18.76
C ARG A 213 -20.33 -23.60 -19.53
N VAL A 214 -20.16 -22.45 -20.20
CA VAL A 214 -18.88 -22.10 -20.86
C VAL A 214 -17.77 -22.11 -19.83
N TRP A 215 -17.98 -21.45 -18.69
CA TRP A 215 -16.96 -21.35 -17.65
C TRP A 215 -16.65 -22.72 -17.02
N ALA A 216 -17.66 -23.53 -16.72
CA ALA A 216 -17.49 -24.85 -16.13
C ALA A 216 -16.79 -25.84 -17.07
N ASN A 217 -17.15 -25.84 -18.36
CA ASN A 217 -16.48 -26.68 -19.37
C ASN A 217 -15.04 -26.22 -19.59
N LEU A 218 -14.80 -24.91 -19.69
CA LEU A 218 -13.45 -24.36 -19.84
C LEU A 218 -12.58 -24.66 -18.61
N ALA A 219 -13.10 -24.44 -17.40
CA ALA A 219 -12.39 -24.74 -16.16
C ALA A 219 -12.09 -26.23 -16.03
N SER A 220 -13.03 -27.11 -16.40
CA SER A 220 -12.82 -28.55 -16.40
C SER A 220 -11.74 -28.95 -17.41
N LYS A 221 -11.76 -28.37 -18.61
CA LYS A 221 -10.74 -28.64 -19.64
C LYS A 221 -9.37 -28.12 -19.20
N ILE A 222 -9.28 -26.93 -18.63
CA ILE A 222 -8.02 -26.40 -18.06
C ILE A 222 -7.51 -27.31 -16.94
N ASN A 223 -8.40 -27.75 -16.05
CA ASN A 223 -8.04 -28.67 -14.97
C ASN A 223 -7.60 -30.04 -15.49
N GLU A 224 -8.22 -30.55 -16.56
CA GLU A 224 -7.82 -31.78 -17.25
C GLU A 224 -6.43 -31.61 -17.88
N LEU A 225 -6.18 -30.52 -18.61
CA LEU A 225 -4.88 -30.21 -19.21
C LEU A 225 -3.76 -30.03 -18.15
N ARG A 226 -4.12 -29.43 -17.01
CA ARG A 226 -3.24 -29.33 -15.85
C ARG A 226 -2.92 -30.70 -15.25
N LYS A 227 -3.90 -31.61 -15.17
CA LYS A 227 -3.71 -32.98 -14.69
C LYS A 227 -2.99 -33.87 -15.71
N SER A 228 -3.18 -33.65 -17.00
CA SER A 228 -2.58 -34.42 -18.10
C SER A 228 -1.11 -34.04 -18.39
N GLY A 229 -0.52 -33.16 -17.59
CA GLY A 229 0.93 -32.97 -17.56
C GLY A 229 1.51 -31.91 -18.50
N MET A 230 0.70 -31.15 -19.25
CA MET A 230 1.22 -30.06 -20.09
C MET A 230 1.57 -28.77 -19.32
N GLU A 231 1.18 -28.66 -18.04
CA GLU A 231 1.47 -27.49 -17.19
C GLU A 231 2.65 -27.72 -16.23
N LEU A 232 3.40 -28.82 -16.37
CA LEU A 232 4.51 -29.12 -15.47
C LEU A 232 5.78 -28.30 -15.71
N ASP A 233 5.81 -27.47 -16.76
CA ASP A 233 7.00 -26.65 -17.03
C ASP A 233 6.92 -25.28 -16.36
N VAL A 234 5.82 -24.52 -16.40
CA VAL A 234 5.85 -23.12 -15.91
C VAL A 234 5.99 -23.02 -14.39
N ARG A 235 5.17 -23.74 -13.61
CA ARG A 235 5.25 -23.68 -12.14
C ARG A 235 6.54 -24.30 -11.62
N ARG A 236 6.98 -25.41 -12.23
CA ARG A 236 8.22 -26.11 -11.86
C ARG A 236 9.45 -25.29 -12.25
N TYR A 237 9.43 -24.64 -13.41
CA TYR A 237 10.43 -23.68 -13.85
C TYR A 237 10.50 -22.46 -12.93
N ILE A 238 9.36 -21.86 -12.55
CA ILE A 238 9.35 -20.73 -11.60
C ILE A 238 9.89 -21.16 -10.24
N THR A 239 9.52 -22.34 -9.73
CA THR A 239 10.09 -22.84 -8.47
C THR A 239 11.57 -23.16 -8.58
N ALA A 240 12.03 -23.69 -9.72
CA ALA A 240 13.45 -23.95 -9.97
C ALA A 240 14.24 -22.64 -10.10
N LEU A 241 13.70 -21.64 -10.79
CA LEU A 241 14.28 -20.30 -10.91
C LEU A 241 14.34 -19.61 -9.55
N LEU A 242 13.26 -19.69 -8.76
CA LEU A 242 13.22 -19.12 -7.42
C LEU A 242 14.23 -19.82 -6.49
N ALA A 243 14.34 -21.15 -6.58
CA ALA A 243 15.34 -21.91 -5.82
C ALA A 243 16.78 -21.54 -6.23
N ALA A 244 17.05 -21.40 -7.54
CA ALA A 244 18.35 -20.99 -8.06
C ALA A 244 18.70 -19.55 -7.62
N VAL A 245 17.73 -18.63 -7.67
CA VAL A 245 17.90 -17.24 -7.19
C VAL A 245 18.13 -17.22 -5.68
N HIS A 246 17.39 -18.00 -4.90
CA HIS A 246 17.62 -18.13 -3.46
C HIS A 246 19.02 -18.67 -3.16
N LEU A 247 19.48 -19.67 -3.90
CA LEU A 247 20.84 -20.21 -3.75
C LEU A 247 21.89 -19.13 -4.06
N ALA A 248 21.75 -18.42 -5.18
CA ALA A 248 22.66 -17.34 -5.57
C ALA A 248 22.69 -16.22 -4.51
N LYS A 249 21.54 -15.89 -3.93
CA LYS A 249 21.41 -14.93 -2.82
C LYS A 249 22.16 -15.41 -1.58
N VAL A 250 21.95 -16.66 -1.18
CA VAL A 250 22.61 -17.27 -0.01
C VAL A 250 24.12 -17.36 -0.21
N THR A 251 24.59 -17.76 -1.40
CA THR A 251 26.03 -17.80 -1.70
C THR A 251 26.66 -16.41 -1.71
N ASN A 252 25.95 -15.39 -2.23
CA ASN A 252 26.45 -14.02 -2.23
C ASN A 252 26.51 -13.44 -0.81
N GLU A 253 25.53 -13.76 0.04
CA GLU A 253 25.52 -13.37 1.46
C GLU A 253 26.60 -14.10 2.29
N GLN A 254 27.03 -15.30 1.88
CA GLN A 254 28.20 -15.97 2.47
C GLN A 254 29.51 -15.32 2.00
N HIS A 255 29.63 -15.00 0.70
CA HIS A 255 30.81 -14.36 0.14
C HIS A 255 31.05 -12.94 0.70
N GLU A 256 29.98 -12.16 0.94
CA GLU A 256 30.06 -10.86 1.63
C GLU A 256 30.46 -10.98 3.11
N LYS A 257 30.16 -12.12 3.77
CA LYS A 257 30.61 -12.38 5.15
C LYS A 257 32.08 -12.84 5.21
N GLU A 258 32.64 -13.33 4.10
CA GLU A 258 34.01 -13.86 4.04
C GLU A 258 35.08 -12.83 3.61
N LYS A 259 34.70 -11.69 3.01
CA LYS A 259 35.62 -10.56 2.81
C LYS A 259 35.52 -9.61 4.02
N PRO A 260 36.44 -9.65 5.01
CA PRO A 260 37.85 -9.27 4.77
C PRO A 260 38.88 -10.00 5.66
N ARG A 261 39.80 -10.80 5.07
CA ARG A 261 41.13 -11.04 5.67
C ARG A 261 42.14 -11.61 4.66
N GLU A 262 42.57 -10.78 3.71
CA GLU A 262 43.91 -10.94 3.14
C GLU A 262 44.44 -9.58 2.66
N ARG A 263 45.30 -8.99 3.50
CA ARG A 263 46.13 -7.82 3.22
C ARG A 263 47.48 -8.36 2.79
N ASN A 264 47.86 -8.15 1.52
CA ASN A 264 49.26 -8.25 1.08
C ASN A 264 50.04 -7.02 1.57
N PRO A 265 51.36 -7.14 1.84
CA PRO A 265 52.35 -6.72 0.82
C PRO A 265 53.67 -7.54 0.74
N ALA A 266 54.19 -7.68 -0.50
CA ALA A 266 55.59 -7.69 -1.03
C ALA A 266 56.73 -8.44 -0.25
N GLU A 267 57.75 -9.12 -0.80
CA GLU A 267 58.50 -9.28 -2.08
C GLU A 267 59.62 -10.34 -1.80
N PRO A 268 60.59 -10.74 -2.68
CA PRO A 268 60.73 -10.78 -4.15
C PRO A 268 61.13 -12.19 -4.70
N ALA A 269 61.22 -12.31 -6.04
CA ALA A 269 61.61 -13.50 -6.81
C ALA A 269 63.11 -13.88 -6.70
N PRO A 270 63.53 -15.05 -7.24
CA PRO A 270 64.15 -14.97 -8.57
C PRO A 270 63.89 -16.17 -9.53
N ASN A 271 63.65 -15.77 -10.78
CA ASN A 271 64.21 -16.21 -12.07
C ASN A 271 64.06 -17.63 -12.66
N ALA A 272 63.54 -17.58 -13.90
CA ALA A 272 64.11 -18.11 -15.14
C ALA A 272 63.98 -19.63 -15.43
N ASN A 273 63.15 -19.98 -16.43
CA ASN A 273 63.58 -20.10 -17.82
C ASN A 273 62.55 -20.80 -18.73
N GLN A 274 62.45 -20.26 -19.96
CA GLN A 274 62.25 -20.96 -21.24
C GLN A 274 60.85 -21.55 -21.59
N ALA A 275 60.15 -20.81 -22.45
CA ALA A 275 59.51 -21.35 -23.67
C ALA A 275 60.63 -21.62 -24.72
N PRO A 276 60.45 -22.38 -25.84
CA PRO A 276 59.36 -22.14 -26.80
C PRO A 276 58.88 -23.34 -27.66
N ALA A 277 57.92 -23.02 -28.54
CA ALA A 277 57.75 -23.51 -29.91
C ALA A 277 56.81 -24.70 -30.21
N GLY A 278 55.98 -24.53 -31.26
CA GLY A 278 55.53 -25.63 -32.12
C GLY A 278 54.08 -25.58 -32.60
N THR A 279 53.87 -24.93 -33.75
CA THR A 279 52.62 -24.72 -34.55
C THR A 279 51.93 -26.01 -35.12
N PRO A 280 50.70 -25.90 -35.70
CA PRO A 280 49.77 -26.97 -36.14
C PRO A 280 50.02 -27.39 -37.63
N PRO A 281 49.23 -28.25 -38.36
CA PRO A 281 47.91 -27.84 -38.96
C PRO A 281 46.93 -28.97 -39.49
N VAL A 282 45.80 -28.53 -40.11
CA VAL A 282 45.04 -29.10 -41.29
C VAL A 282 44.20 -30.39 -41.12
N ILE A 283 42.84 -30.36 -41.18
CA ILE A 283 41.84 -30.43 -42.31
C ILE A 283 41.79 -31.76 -43.11
N SER A 284 40.60 -32.39 -43.17
CA SER A 284 39.90 -32.97 -44.35
C SER A 284 38.75 -33.89 -43.86
N ASP A 285 37.48 -33.57 -44.11
CA ASP A 285 36.65 -33.93 -45.29
C ASP A 285 36.28 -35.43 -45.40
N ASN A 286 34.99 -35.75 -45.17
CA ASN A 286 34.04 -36.47 -46.06
C ASN A 286 32.78 -36.82 -45.23
N CYS A 287 31.57 -36.35 -45.54
CA CYS A 287 30.75 -36.50 -46.75
C CYS A 287 30.10 -37.89 -46.93
N GLN A 288 28.80 -37.80 -47.23
CA GLN A 288 27.86 -38.77 -47.78
C GLN A 288 27.27 -39.84 -46.83
N GLN A 289 25.99 -39.77 -46.44
CA GLN A 289 24.74 -39.72 -47.25
C GLN A 289 24.42 -41.10 -47.85
N SER A 290 23.32 -41.67 -47.35
CA SER A 290 22.55 -42.71 -48.03
C SER A 290 21.07 -42.49 -47.69
N GLU A 291 20.46 -41.60 -48.48
CA GLU A 291 19.20 -41.81 -49.19
C GLU A 291 19.12 -43.27 -49.75
N VAL A 292 18.01 -43.96 -50.02
CA VAL A 292 16.60 -43.63 -50.29
C VAL A 292 15.85 -44.95 -50.62
N HIS A 293 14.52 -44.90 -50.51
CA HIS A 293 13.51 -45.69 -51.27
C HIS A 293 13.10 -47.11 -50.84
N THR A 294 11.78 -47.28 -50.63
CA THR A 294 10.80 -48.02 -51.48
C THR A 294 9.43 -47.91 -50.78
N ARG A 295 8.42 -47.11 -51.20
CA ARG A 295 7.50 -47.13 -52.36
C ARG A 295 6.31 -48.12 -52.24
N ARG A 296 5.10 -47.53 -52.14
CA ARG A 296 3.74 -47.99 -52.61
C ARG A 296 3.11 -49.20 -51.90
N GLU A 297 1.79 -49.38 -51.72
CA GLU A 297 0.56 -49.13 -52.52
C GLU A 297 -0.66 -49.11 -51.54
N ILE A 298 -1.67 -48.23 -51.63
CA ILE A 298 -2.99 -48.29 -52.33
C ILE A 298 -4.01 -49.37 -51.85
N GLN A 299 -5.17 -48.85 -51.38
CA GLN A 299 -6.59 -49.32 -51.42
C GLN A 299 -7.21 -50.43 -50.53
N GLN A 300 -8.42 -50.04 -50.06
CA GLN A 300 -9.69 -50.79 -49.88
C GLN A 300 -9.75 -51.82 -48.73
N THR A 301 -10.71 -51.74 -47.81
CA THR A 301 -12.17 -51.79 -47.99
C THR A 301 -12.91 -51.08 -46.86
#